data_AF-A0A3R5V119-F1
#
_entry.id   AF-A0A3R5V119-F1
#
_cell.length_a   1.000
_cell.length_b   1.000
_cell.length_c   1.000
_cell.angle_alpha   90.00
_cell.angle_beta   90.00
_cell.angle_gamma   90.00
#
_symmetry.space_group_name_H-M   'P 1'
#
loop_
_entity.id
_entity.type
_entity.pdbx_description
1 polymer ?
#
loop_
_entity_poly.entity_id
_entity_poly.type
_entity_poly.pdbx_seq_one_letter_code
_entity_poly.pdbx_strand_id
1 'polypeptide(L)' 'MSFGSTVYRYGLYITWGVVFIMAYIYCVKTYGFALGGGVGWLPSAIAAYVAGLVWPAVVPLLAFMLLSGRFVV' A
#
# COMPACT_ATOMS: atom_id res chain seq x y z
N MET A 1 7.01 -4.16 20.37
CA MET A 1 5.89 -3.21 20.14
C MET A 1 4.75 -3.99 19.49
N SER A 2 3.71 -4.34 20.26
CA SER A 2 2.52 -5.01 19.72
C SER A 2 1.40 -4.00 19.64
N PHE A 3 1.25 -3.35 18.49
CA PHE A 3 0.08 -2.51 18.20
C PHE A 3 -0.87 -3.31 17.28
N GLY A 4 -2.09 -3.60 17.76
CA GLY A 4 -3.22 -4.04 16.94
C GLY A 4 -3.58 -5.54 17.02
N SER A 5 -4.89 -5.82 16.94
CA SER A 5 -5.47 -7.18 16.86
C SER A 5 -4.88 -7.99 15.71
N THR A 6 -5.04 -9.31 15.70
CA THR A 6 -4.55 -10.20 14.63
C THR A 6 -4.94 -9.72 13.22
N VAL A 7 -6.17 -9.22 13.08
CA VAL A 7 -6.69 -8.59 11.85
C VAL A 7 -5.84 -7.40 11.42
N TYR A 8 -5.38 -6.59 12.37
CA TYR A 8 -4.57 -5.41 12.08
C TYR A 8 -3.22 -5.80 11.44
N ARG A 9 -2.58 -6.84 11.99
CA ARG A 9 -1.27 -7.31 11.52
C ARG A 9 -1.40 -7.91 10.11
N TYR A 10 -2.41 -8.73 9.88
CA TYR A 10 -2.67 -9.29 8.55
C TYR A 10 -2.98 -8.21 7.51
N GLY A 11 -3.83 -7.24 7.83
CA GLY A 11 -4.13 -6.11 6.94
C GLY A 11 -2.88 -5.31 6.61
N LEU A 12 -2.04 -5.02 7.61
CA LEU A 12 -0.76 -4.34 7.41
C LEU A 12 0.14 -5.10 6.43
N TYR A 13 0.35 -6.40 6.63
CA TYR A 13 1.24 -7.18 5.74
C TYR A 13 0.69 -7.27 4.30
N ILE A 14 -0.63 -7.44 4.14
CA ILE A 14 -1.26 -7.50 2.81
C ILE A 14 -1.16 -6.15 2.11
N THR A 15 -1.57 -5.06 2.75
CA THR A 15 -1.50 -3.72 2.16
C THR A 15 -0.06 -3.32 1.86
N TRP A 16 0.87 -3.62 2.77
CA TRP A 16 2.29 -3.39 2.56
C TRP A 16 2.80 -4.13 1.31
N GLY A 17 2.52 -5.43 1.21
CA GLY A 17 2.96 -6.24 0.07
C GLY A 17 2.38 -5.76 -1.27
N VAL A 18 1.08 -5.46 -1.31
CA VAL A 18 0.41 -4.98 -2.53
C VAL A 18 0.98 -3.63 -2.97
N VAL A 19 1.10 -2.67 -2.06
CA VAL A 19 1.61 -1.33 -2.38
C VAL A 19 3.09 -1.38 -2.76
N PHE A 20 3.88 -2.22 -2.10
CA PHE A 20 5.28 -2.43 -2.45
C PHE A 20 5.42 -2.92 -3.88
N ILE A 21 4.67 -3.97 -4.26
CA ILE A 21 4.75 -4.54 -5.60
C ILE A 21 4.32 -3.51 -6.66
N MET A 22 3.20 -2.81 -6.43
CA MET A 22 2.71 -1.81 -7.37
C MET A 22 3.68 -0.64 -7.54
N ALA A 23 4.21 -0.10 -6.42
CA ALA A 23 5.18 0.98 -6.45
C ALA A 23 6.51 0.55 -7.10
N TYR A 24 6.95 -0.68 -6.84
CA TYR A 24 8.19 -1.22 -7.41
C TYR A 24 8.06 -1.41 -8.93
N ILE A 25 6.95 -1.99 -9.40
CA ILE A 25 6.67 -2.11 -10.83
C ILE A 25 6.63 -0.73 -11.50
N TYR A 26 6.00 0.27 -10.85
CA TYR A 26 5.99 1.64 -11.33
C TYR A 26 7.42 2.22 -11.43
N CYS A 27 8.24 2.04 -10.39
CA CYS A 27 9.64 2.47 -10.41
C CYS A 27 10.43 1.82 -11.56
N VAL A 28 10.27 0.50 -11.77
CA VAL A 28 10.92 -0.23 -12.86
C VAL A 28 10.47 0.28 -14.23
N LYS A 29 9.18 0.56 -14.41
CA LYS A 29 8.62 1.06 -15.67
C LYS A 29 9.07 2.48 -15.99
N THR A 30 9.13 3.36 -14.99
CA THR A 30 9.43 4.79 -15.18
C THR A 30 10.93 5.07 -15.26
N TYR A 31 11.73 4.44 -14.39
CA TYR A 31 13.17 4.72 -14.27
C TYR A 31 14.06 3.63 -14.91
N GLY A 32 13.45 2.64 -15.56
CA GLY A 32 14.13 1.52 -16.20
C GLY A 32 14.73 0.51 -15.22
N PHE A 33 15.38 -0.53 -15.74
CA PHE A 33 15.85 -1.67 -14.93
C PHE A 33 16.97 -1.28 -13.94
N ALA A 34 17.92 -0.43 -14.36
CA ALA A 34 19.08 -0.07 -13.54
C ALA A 34 18.71 0.76 -12.30
N LEU A 35 17.93 1.83 -12.46
CA LEU A 35 17.52 2.70 -11.35
C LEU A 35 16.22 2.20 -10.70
N GLY A 36 15.24 1.81 -11.50
CA GLY A 36 13.94 1.35 -11.02
C GLY A 36 13.95 -0.06 -10.43
N GLY A 37 14.72 -0.99 -11.02
CA GLY A 37 14.88 -2.34 -10.45
C GLY A 37 15.90 -2.38 -9.32
N GLY A 38 17.06 -1.76 -9.53
CA GLY A 38 18.15 -1.77 -8.55
C GLY A 38 17.85 -0.97 -7.27
N VAL A 39 17.35 0.27 -7.41
CA VAL A 39 17.16 1.20 -6.27
C VAL A 39 15.69 1.45 -5.96
N GLY A 40 14.78 1.18 -6.88
CA GLY A 40 13.34 1.45 -6.72
C GLY A 40 12.65 0.66 -5.60
N TRP A 41 13.27 -0.40 -5.06
CA TRP A 41 12.75 -1.09 -3.88
C TRP A 41 12.73 -0.18 -2.64
N LEU A 42 13.66 0.78 -2.53
CA LEU A 42 13.80 1.64 -1.36
C LEU A 42 12.65 2.66 -1.23
N PRO A 43 12.32 3.48 -2.26
CA PRO A 43 11.12 4.32 -2.23
C PRO A 43 9.83 3.51 -2.17
N SER A 44 9.80 2.31 -2.77
CA SER A 44 8.64 1.41 -2.72
C SER A 44 8.38 0.87 -1.31
N ALA A 45 9.43 0.51 -0.57
CA ALA A 45 9.33 0.08 0.81
C ALA A 45 8.81 1.19 1.73
N ILE A 46 9.25 2.44 1.51
CA ILE A 46 8.78 3.60 2.26
C ILE A 46 7.29 3.83 1.99
N ALA A 47 6.88 3.87 0.72
CA ALA A 47 5.48 4.04 0.33
C ALA A 47 4.59 2.93 0.88
N ALA A 48 5.06 1.68 0.82
CA ALA A 48 4.36 0.51 1.37
C ALA A 48 4.19 0.60 2.88
N TYR A 49 5.20 1.09 3.62
CA TYR A 49 5.13 1.25 5.06
C TYR A 49 4.08 2.30 5.46
N VAL A 50 4.07 3.45 4.77
CA VAL A 50 3.08 4.50 4.98
C VAL A 50 1.68 3.98 4.69
N ALA A 51 1.47 3.30 3.55
CA ALA A 51 0.18 2.72 3.21
C ALA A 51 -0.27 1.63 4.19
N GLY A 52 0.66 0.79 4.66
CA GLY A 52 0.43 -0.24 5.68
C GLY A 52 0.18 0.32 7.09
N LEU A 53 0.39 1.61 7.34
CA LEU A 53 -0.07 2.28 8.56
C LEU A 53 -1.42 2.98 8.37
N VAL A 54 -1.74 3.39 7.15
CA VAL A 54 -2.94 4.17 6.79
C VAL A 54 -4.13 3.28 6.38
N TRP A 55 -3.90 2.01 6.06
CA TRP A 55 -4.96 1.06 5.66
C TRP A 55 -6.15 0.91 6.63
N PRO A 56 -6.04 0.96 7.98
CA PRO A 56 -7.21 0.79 8.84
C PRO A 56 -8.21 1.94 8.70
N ALA A 57 -7.80 3.10 8.16
CA ALA A 57 -8.70 4.19 7.84
C ALA A 57 -9.22 4.10 6.39
N VAL A 58 -8.36 3.73 5.45
CA VAL A 58 -8.70 3.69 4.02
C VAL A 58 -9.67 2.57 3.67
N VAL A 59 -9.48 1.37 4.21
CA VAL A 59 -10.34 0.21 3.91
C VAL A 59 -11.80 0.42 4.34
N PRO A 60 -12.12 0.82 5.58
CA PRO A 60 -13.52 1.05 5.97
C PRO A 60 -14.12 2.26 5.24
N LEU A 61 -13.33 3.28 4.93
CA LEU A 61 -13.79 4.44 4.15
C LEU A 61 -14.17 4.03 2.72
N LEU A 62 -13.32 3.24 2.06
CA LEU A 62 -13.64 2.64 0.75
C LEU A 62 -14.86 1.73 0.82
N ALA A 63 -14.94 0.86 1.83
CA ALA A 63 -16.10 -0.02 2.02
C ALA A 63 -17.39 0.79 2.22
N PHE A 64 -17.35 1.85 3.02
CA PHE A 64 -18.48 2.77 3.21
C PHE A 64 -18.89 3.45 1.90
N MET A 65 -17.93 3.95 1.12
CA MET A 65 -18.21 4.56 -0.19
C MET A 65 -18.85 3.57 -1.17
N LEU A 66 -18.33 2.34 -1.24
CA LEU A 66 -18.86 1.27 -2.09
C LEU A 66 -20.28 0.86 -1.68
N LEU A 67 -20.53 0.70 -0.38
CA LEU A 67 -21.84 0.29 0.14
C LEU A 67 -22.88 1.41 0.08
N SER A 68 -22.46 2.67 0.17
CA SER A 68 -23.36 3.82 0.09
C SER A 68 -23.70 4.26 -1.34
N GLY A 69 -23.06 3.69 -2.37
CA GLY A 69 -23.24 4.07 -3.77
C GLY A 69 -22.79 5.51 -4.10
N ARG A 70 -22.10 6.18 -3.16
CA ARG A 70 -21.61 7.55 -3.29
C ARG A 70 -20.19 7.53 -3.83
N PHE A 71 -20.05 7.22 -5.11
CA PHE A 71 -18.83 7.52 -5.85
C PHE A 71 -18.80 9.04 -6.07
N VAL A 72 -18.01 9.74 -5.26
CA VAL A 72 -17.69 11.15 -5.54
C VAL A 72 -16.71 11.14 -6.71
N VAL A 73 -17.24 11.31 -7.91
CA VAL A 73 -16.48 11.62 -9.14
C VAL A 73 -16.04 13.08 -9.07
#